data_AF-A0A182PNF9-F1
#
_entry.id   AF-A0A182PNF9-F1
#
_cell.length_a   1.000
_cell.length_b   1.000
_cell.length_c   1.000
_cell.angle_alpha   90.00
_cell.angle_beta   90.00
_cell.angle_gamma   90.00
#
_symmetry.space_group_name_H-M   'P 1'
#
loop_
_entity.id
_entity.type
_entity.pdbx_description
1 polymer ?
#
loop_
_entity_poly.entity_id
_entity_poly.type
_entity_poly.pdbx_seq_one_letter_code
_entity_poly.pdbx_strand_id
1 'polypeptide(L)'
;MEPSTLPSEFLDEIDMIQRKRWQTLMAVDEMVENIVSVLAERQLLDNTFIFYTSDNGFHLGQFSQAYDKRQPYETDIRVPLFVRGPTIPPKSVQASAVALLDIVPTILQLAKLELPFSLDGQPLPLHSDPEVVIERQILIEYWGEGSLETHNPDCPWSAQDRLQLCTVDAACHCQDAWNNTYNCIRHLALDLDFIYCEFKDNQLFVEAYNIANDPYEMNNIAYEILPSVRAKYSLGLQNLTANWFGGGVSPLPDPSRHMNTSLARVDFLGVVGTPCKNLDSSSNVTIFSRGFGVASMVELAACCVIRLRFAGGSARSPTPDRLNSLTLRGTKYSI
;
A
#
# COMPACT_ATOMS: atom_id res chain seq x y z
N MET A 1 6.96 -3.85 -28.37
CA MET A 1 8.41 -3.53 -28.45
C MET A 1 9.16 -4.79 -28.07
N GLU A 2 10.27 -5.11 -28.74
CA GLU A 2 11.08 -6.26 -28.32
C GLU A 2 11.81 -5.95 -26.99
N PRO A 3 11.80 -6.87 -26.01
CA PRO A 3 12.54 -6.70 -24.76
C PRO A 3 14.03 -6.38 -25.02
N SER A 4 14.59 -5.47 -24.23
CA SER A 4 16.02 -5.13 -24.26
C SER A 4 16.61 -5.30 -22.87
N THR A 5 17.85 -5.78 -22.78
CA THR A 5 18.57 -5.90 -21.52
C THR A 5 18.89 -4.54 -20.93
N LEU A 6 18.92 -4.45 -19.60
CA LEU A 6 19.38 -3.26 -18.90
C LEU A 6 20.85 -2.95 -19.25
N PRO A 7 21.21 -1.70 -19.59
CA PRO A 7 22.59 -1.35 -19.90
C PRO A 7 23.53 -1.61 -18.71
N SER A 8 24.75 -2.10 -18.98
CA SER A 8 25.70 -2.52 -17.94
C SER A 8 26.13 -1.40 -17.00
N GLU A 9 26.07 -0.15 -17.46
CA GLU A 9 26.37 1.05 -16.68
C GLU A 9 25.43 1.26 -15.49
N PHE A 10 24.20 0.73 -15.54
CA PHE A 10 23.24 0.82 -14.44
C PHE A 10 23.44 -0.26 -13.37
N LEU A 11 24.24 -1.31 -13.62
CA LEU A 11 24.36 -2.44 -12.70
C LEU A 11 25.04 -2.04 -11.38
N ASP A 12 26.18 -1.34 -11.46
CA ASP A 12 26.90 -0.86 -10.27
C ASP A 12 26.03 0.09 -9.42
N GLU A 13 25.17 0.83 -10.10
CA GLU A 13 24.27 1.80 -9.49
C GLU A 13 23.09 1.13 -8.80
N ILE A 14 22.46 0.14 -9.42
CA ILE A 14 21.43 -0.69 -8.82
C ILE A 14 21.98 -1.41 -7.59
N ASP A 15 23.19 -1.96 -7.67
CA ASP A 15 23.85 -2.61 -6.53
C ASP A 15 24.11 -1.63 -5.39
N MET A 16 24.52 -0.40 -5.71
CA MET A 16 24.67 0.67 -4.73
C MET A 16 23.31 1.01 -4.08
N ILE A 17 22.25 1.19 -4.88
CA ILE A 17 20.91 1.51 -4.37
C ILE A 17 20.41 0.38 -3.47
N GLN A 18 20.54 -0.87 -3.89
CA GLN A 18 20.13 -2.02 -3.08
C GLN A 18 20.89 -2.07 -1.74
N ARG A 19 22.20 -1.81 -1.76
CA ARG A 19 23.01 -1.73 -0.53
C ARG A 19 22.53 -0.62 0.40
N LYS A 20 22.29 0.59 -0.13
CA LYS A 20 21.77 1.73 0.63
C LYS A 20 20.39 1.43 1.20
N ARG A 21 19.53 0.77 0.40
CA ARG A 21 18.20 0.34 0.82
C ARG A 21 18.29 -0.55 2.07
N TRP A 22 19.14 -1.57 2.05
CA TRP A 22 19.35 -2.44 3.22
C TRP A 22 19.89 -1.68 4.44
N GLN A 23 20.80 -0.73 4.24
CA GLN A 23 21.30 0.13 5.33
C GLN A 23 20.20 0.98 5.96
N THR A 24 19.31 1.56 5.15
CA THR A 24 18.14 2.29 5.64
C THR A 24 17.18 1.38 6.38
N LEU A 25 16.96 0.14 5.91
CA LEU A 25 16.10 -0.82 6.59
C LEU A 25 16.61 -1.16 8.00
N MET A 26 17.93 -1.31 8.18
CA MET A 26 18.52 -1.50 9.51
C MET A 26 18.21 -0.33 10.45
N ALA A 27 18.30 0.91 9.96
CA ALA A 27 17.94 2.08 10.77
C ALA A 27 16.44 2.11 11.12
N VAL A 28 15.56 1.69 10.21
CA VAL A 28 14.13 1.56 10.50
C VAL A 28 13.86 0.49 11.55
N ASP A 29 14.56 -0.64 11.48
CA ASP A 29 14.43 -1.75 12.43
C ASP A 29 14.81 -1.32 13.86
N GLU A 30 15.98 -0.69 14.03
CA GLU A 30 16.42 -0.10 15.31
C GLU A 30 15.39 0.91 15.87
N MET A 31 14.77 1.69 14.99
CA MET A 31 13.74 2.66 15.39
C MET A 31 12.45 1.98 15.85
N VAL A 32 12.00 0.92 15.17
CA VAL A 32 10.82 0.14 15.57
C VAL A 32 11.08 -0.52 16.93
N GLU A 33 12.25 -1.11 17.14
CA GLU A 33 12.68 -1.67 18.42
C GLU A 33 12.57 -0.63 19.55
N ASN A 34 13.09 0.57 19.33
CA ASN A 34 13.06 1.65 20.31
C ASN A 34 11.62 2.08 20.65
N ILE A 35 10.76 2.27 19.63
CA ILE A 35 9.33 2.59 19.84
C ILE A 35 8.65 1.52 20.70
N VAL A 36 8.84 0.24 20.36
CA VAL A 36 8.23 -0.89 21.09
C VAL A 36 8.76 -0.96 22.52
N SER A 37 10.06 -0.75 22.72
CA SER A 37 10.71 -0.74 24.03
C SER A 37 10.16 0.38 24.92
N VAL A 38 10.06 1.61 24.41
CA VAL A 38 9.48 2.74 25.16
C VAL A 38 8.01 2.50 25.53
N LEU A 39 7.23 1.87 24.63
CA LEU A 39 5.86 1.48 24.95
C LEU A 39 5.81 0.41 26.06
N ALA A 40 6.75 -0.54 26.05
CA ALA A 40 6.85 -1.59 27.07
C ALA A 40 7.23 -1.01 28.44
N GLU A 41 8.29 -0.20 28.49
CA GLU A 41 8.78 0.46 29.71
C GLU A 41 7.70 1.32 30.38
N ARG A 42 6.89 2.00 29.56
CA ARG A 42 5.78 2.83 30.04
C ARG A 42 4.50 2.03 30.33
N GLN A 43 4.53 0.70 30.19
CA GLN A 43 3.37 -0.18 30.38
C GLN A 43 2.18 0.19 29.49
N LEU A 44 2.47 0.66 28.28
CA LEU A 44 1.48 1.08 27.28
C LEU A 44 1.31 0.05 26.16
N LEU A 45 2.29 -0.84 26.00
CA LEU A 45 2.38 -1.76 24.88
C LEU A 45 1.20 -2.74 24.80
N ASP A 46 0.70 -3.23 25.93
CA ASP A 46 -0.43 -4.18 25.98
C ASP A 46 -1.78 -3.56 25.61
N ASN A 47 -1.85 -2.22 25.56
CA ASN A 47 -3.04 -1.47 25.20
C ASN A 47 -2.79 -0.55 23.98
N THR A 48 -1.91 -0.99 23.07
CA THR A 48 -1.55 -0.24 21.86
C THR A 48 -1.57 -1.17 20.66
N PHE A 49 -2.29 -0.76 19.61
CA PHE A 49 -2.19 -1.39 18.30
C PHE A 49 -1.02 -0.75 17.52
N ILE A 50 -0.25 -1.56 16.82
CA ILE A 50 0.87 -1.14 15.98
C ILE A 50 0.62 -1.72 14.60
N PHE A 51 0.59 -0.85 13.60
CA PHE A 51 0.49 -1.19 12.19
C PHE A 51 1.81 -0.81 11.52
N TYR A 52 2.50 -1.79 10.96
CA TYR A 52 3.71 -1.56 10.16
C TYR A 52 3.41 -1.91 8.72
N THR A 53 3.64 -0.97 7.81
CA THR A 53 3.43 -1.17 6.37
C THR A 53 4.29 -0.22 5.54
N SER A 54 4.14 -0.29 4.22
CA SER A 54 4.72 0.62 3.23
C SER A 54 3.58 1.24 2.42
N ASP A 55 3.78 2.40 1.81
CA ASP A 55 2.85 3.01 0.86
C ASP A 55 2.81 2.25 -0.48
N ASN A 56 3.99 1.83 -0.94
CA ASN A 56 4.19 1.03 -2.15
C ASN A 56 5.48 0.19 -2.03
N GLY A 57 5.66 -0.70 -2.99
CA GLY A 57 6.91 -1.42 -3.26
C GLY A 57 7.86 -0.60 -4.16
N PHE A 58 8.92 -1.22 -4.66
CA PHE A 58 9.93 -0.55 -5.48
C PHE A 58 10.84 -1.57 -6.20
N HIS A 59 10.85 -1.52 -7.52
CA HIS A 59 11.70 -2.35 -8.37
C HIS A 59 13.08 -1.70 -8.58
N LEU A 60 14.07 -2.50 -8.98
CA LEU A 60 15.46 -2.09 -9.13
C LEU A 60 16.12 -2.58 -10.42
N GLY A 61 15.38 -3.15 -11.37
CA GLY A 61 16.00 -3.88 -12.48
C GLY A 61 15.11 -4.96 -13.08
N GLN A 62 14.02 -5.31 -12.40
CA GLN A 62 13.02 -6.24 -12.90
C GLN A 62 12.52 -5.77 -14.27
N PHE A 63 12.28 -6.72 -15.17
CA PHE A 63 11.89 -6.46 -16.56
C PHE A 63 12.87 -5.58 -17.36
N SER A 64 14.13 -5.48 -16.94
CA SER A 64 15.11 -4.52 -17.48
C SER A 64 14.66 -3.06 -17.41
N GLN A 65 13.77 -2.76 -16.47
CA GLN A 65 13.42 -1.39 -16.09
C GLN A 65 14.52 -0.83 -15.18
N ALA A 66 14.75 0.48 -15.24
CA ALA A 66 15.47 1.16 -14.17
C ALA A 66 14.69 1.02 -12.85
N TYR A 67 15.17 1.58 -11.74
CA TYR A 67 14.40 1.53 -10.51
C TYR A 67 13.24 2.54 -10.51
N ASP A 68 12.09 2.16 -9.96
CA ASP A 68 10.93 3.03 -9.73
C ASP A 68 9.86 2.27 -8.88
N LYS A 69 8.63 2.78 -8.82
CA LYS A 69 7.47 2.26 -8.07
C LYS A 69 6.12 2.51 -8.75
N ARG A 70 6.11 2.65 -10.07
CA ARG A 70 4.94 3.08 -10.87
C ARG A 70 4.35 1.97 -11.74
N GLN A 71 4.79 0.73 -11.57
CA GLN A 71 4.38 -0.39 -12.40
C GLN A 71 3.32 -1.26 -11.69
N PRO A 72 2.48 -2.00 -12.43
CA PRO A 72 1.42 -2.80 -11.82
C PRO A 72 1.90 -4.12 -11.20
N TYR A 73 3.20 -4.40 -11.24
CA TYR A 73 3.80 -5.67 -10.82
C TYR A 73 3.89 -5.80 -9.30
N GLU A 74 3.96 -7.05 -8.80
CA GLU A 74 4.03 -7.35 -7.37
C GLU A 74 5.23 -6.65 -6.67
N THR A 75 6.30 -6.34 -7.39
CA THR A 75 7.42 -5.55 -6.86
C THR A 75 7.02 -4.17 -6.36
N ASP A 76 5.98 -3.58 -6.95
CA ASP A 76 5.56 -2.20 -6.77
C ASP A 76 4.26 -2.12 -5.97
N ILE A 77 3.34 -3.07 -6.16
CA ILE A 77 2.00 -3.01 -5.56
C ILE A 77 1.88 -3.81 -4.26
N ARG A 78 2.75 -4.81 -4.03
CA ARG A 78 2.69 -5.65 -2.85
C ARG A 78 3.63 -5.12 -1.76
N VAL A 79 3.01 -4.71 -0.66
CA VAL A 79 3.68 -4.17 0.52
C VAL A 79 3.53 -5.09 1.73
N PRO A 80 4.46 -5.06 2.70
CA PRO A 80 4.27 -5.76 3.95
C PRO A 80 3.14 -5.12 4.77
N LEU A 81 2.41 -5.93 5.53
CA LEU A 81 1.53 -5.47 6.59
C LEU A 81 1.71 -6.36 7.82
N PHE A 82 2.14 -5.76 8.92
CA PHE A 82 2.18 -6.41 10.22
C PHE A 82 1.27 -5.67 11.19
N VAL A 83 0.50 -6.43 11.95
CA VAL A 83 -0.40 -5.89 12.96
C VAL A 83 -0.10 -6.56 14.30
N ARG A 84 0.18 -5.73 15.31
CA ARG A 84 0.30 -6.15 16.71
C ARG A 84 -0.72 -5.38 17.52
N GLY A 85 -1.38 -6.02 18.48
CA GLY A 85 -2.15 -5.28 19.46
C GLY A 85 -2.91 -6.16 20.43
N PRO A 86 -3.72 -5.54 21.31
CA PRO A 86 -4.66 -6.27 22.16
C PRO A 86 -5.47 -7.27 21.33
N THR A 87 -5.65 -8.49 21.85
CA THR A 87 -6.48 -9.55 21.24
C THR A 87 -6.03 -10.11 19.89
N ILE A 88 -4.94 -9.59 19.29
CA ILE A 88 -4.38 -10.15 18.06
C ILE A 88 -3.58 -11.42 18.41
N PRO A 89 -3.94 -12.60 17.86
CA PRO A 89 -3.22 -13.83 18.12
C PRO A 89 -1.77 -13.69 17.63
N PRO A 90 -0.74 -13.99 18.44
CA PRO A 90 0.64 -13.86 18.03
C PRO A 90 1.02 -14.90 16.98
N LYS A 91 1.96 -14.56 16.09
CA LYS A 91 2.52 -15.49 15.08
C LYS A 91 1.45 -16.09 14.16
N SER A 92 0.34 -15.39 13.96
CA SER A 92 -0.67 -15.79 12.98
C SER A 92 -0.31 -15.22 11.60
N VAL A 93 -0.87 -15.84 10.57
CA VAL A 93 -0.78 -15.37 9.19
C VAL A 93 -2.17 -15.38 8.58
N GLN A 94 -2.55 -14.28 7.95
CA GLN A 94 -3.83 -14.17 7.25
C GLN A 94 -3.57 -14.24 5.75
N ALA A 95 -4.21 -15.23 5.11
CA ALA A 95 -4.05 -15.50 3.69
C ALA A 95 -5.01 -14.67 2.81
N SER A 96 -6.06 -14.08 3.39
CA SER A 96 -6.99 -13.21 2.67
C SER A 96 -6.31 -11.94 2.16
N ALA A 97 -6.73 -11.50 0.98
CA ALA A 97 -6.21 -10.27 0.38
C ALA A 97 -6.70 -9.03 1.13
N VAL A 98 -5.74 -8.15 1.42
CA VAL A 98 -5.93 -6.89 2.12
C VAL A 98 -5.30 -5.77 1.32
N ALA A 99 -5.79 -4.55 1.53
CA ALA A 99 -5.30 -3.36 0.86
C ALA A 99 -5.06 -2.24 1.88
N LEU A 100 -4.21 -1.27 1.56
CA LEU A 100 -3.89 -0.16 2.48
C LEU A 100 -5.13 0.64 2.90
N LEU A 101 -6.13 0.75 2.01
CA LEU A 101 -7.41 1.40 2.30
C LEU A 101 -8.23 0.70 3.40
N ASP A 102 -7.90 -0.55 3.76
CA ASP A 102 -8.54 -1.28 4.87
C ASP A 102 -8.09 -0.80 6.24
N ILE A 103 -6.96 -0.08 6.33
CA ILE A 103 -6.41 0.41 7.60
C ILE A 103 -7.41 1.37 8.27
N VAL A 104 -8.01 2.29 7.52
CA VAL A 104 -8.99 3.25 8.04
C VAL A 104 -10.22 2.58 8.66
N PRO A 105 -10.99 1.74 7.93
CA PRO A 105 -12.14 1.05 8.52
C PRO A 105 -11.73 0.12 9.66
N THR A 106 -10.53 -0.46 9.63
CA THR A 106 -10.01 -1.25 10.76
C THR A 106 -9.83 -0.39 12.01
N ILE A 107 -9.20 0.79 11.90
CA ILE A 107 -9.01 1.70 13.03
C ILE A 107 -10.36 2.12 13.61
N LEU A 108 -11.32 2.46 12.75
CA LEU A 108 -12.67 2.85 13.16
C LEU A 108 -13.38 1.69 13.89
N GLN A 109 -13.31 0.48 13.34
CA GLN A 109 -13.90 -0.72 13.95
C GLN A 109 -13.27 -1.02 15.31
N LEU A 110 -11.93 -1.00 15.39
CA LEU A 110 -11.21 -1.17 16.65
C LEU A 110 -11.65 -0.11 17.66
N ALA A 111 -11.75 1.17 17.23
CA ALA A 111 -12.22 2.29 18.04
C ALA A 111 -13.71 2.22 18.41
N LYS A 112 -14.46 1.21 17.94
CA LYS A 112 -15.91 1.04 18.13
C LYS A 112 -16.71 2.22 17.58
N LEU A 113 -16.24 2.80 16.49
CA LEU A 113 -16.92 3.85 15.75
C LEU A 113 -17.70 3.24 14.58
N GLU A 114 -18.78 3.91 14.18
CA GLU A 114 -19.54 3.52 12.99
C GLU A 114 -18.70 3.72 11.73
N LEU A 115 -18.81 2.77 10.79
CA LEU A 115 -18.16 2.87 9.50
C LEU A 115 -19.01 3.73 8.55
N PRO A 116 -18.46 4.82 7.98
CA PRO A 116 -19.12 5.54 6.91
C PRO A 116 -19.39 4.61 5.73
N PHE A 117 -20.57 4.73 5.10
CA PHE A 117 -20.94 3.91 3.94
C PHE A 117 -20.05 4.15 2.70
N SER A 118 -19.32 5.27 2.69
CA SER A 118 -18.53 5.74 1.55
C SER A 118 -17.06 5.30 1.59
N LEU A 119 -16.68 4.39 2.47
CA LEU A 119 -15.31 3.85 2.49
C LEU A 119 -15.19 2.76 1.43
N ASP A 120 -14.15 2.86 0.61
CA ASP A 120 -13.81 1.81 -0.37
C ASP A 120 -13.22 0.56 0.31
N GLY A 121 -12.65 0.74 1.50
CA GLY A 121 -11.95 -0.31 2.25
C GLY A 121 -12.88 -1.09 3.16
N GLN A 122 -12.41 -2.24 3.63
CA GLN A 122 -13.14 -3.07 4.59
C GLN A 122 -12.26 -3.35 5.82
N PRO A 123 -12.83 -3.55 7.02
CA PRO A 123 -12.01 -3.88 8.18
C PRO A 123 -11.18 -5.15 7.95
N LEU A 124 -9.92 -5.11 8.36
CA LEU A 124 -9.00 -6.24 8.27
C LEU A 124 -9.59 -7.44 9.03
N PRO A 125 -9.47 -8.67 8.52
CA PRO A 125 -9.98 -9.87 9.16
C PRO A 125 -9.06 -10.34 10.32
N LEU A 126 -8.83 -9.46 11.31
CA LEU A 126 -7.87 -9.63 12.41
C LEU A 126 -8.14 -10.83 13.32
N HIS A 127 -9.38 -11.31 13.36
CA HIS A 127 -9.84 -12.44 14.18
C HIS A 127 -10.52 -13.54 13.36
N SER A 128 -10.39 -13.50 12.03
CA SER A 128 -10.95 -14.55 11.18
C SER A 128 -10.08 -15.79 11.24
N ASP A 129 -10.68 -16.95 10.96
CA ASP A 129 -9.95 -18.19 10.79
C ASP A 129 -8.90 -18.02 9.67
N PRO A 130 -7.60 -18.22 9.95
CA PRO A 130 -6.54 -18.06 8.95
C PRO A 130 -6.64 -19.05 7.78
N GLU A 131 -7.39 -20.15 7.94
CA GLU A 131 -7.65 -21.11 6.85
C GLU A 131 -8.72 -20.62 5.87
N VAL A 132 -9.55 -19.66 6.28
CA VAL A 132 -10.61 -19.08 5.44
C VAL A 132 -10.02 -17.93 4.61
N VAL A 133 -9.86 -18.19 3.31
CA VAL A 133 -9.48 -17.16 2.33
C VAL A 133 -10.74 -16.49 1.80
N ILE A 134 -10.87 -15.20 2.07
CA ILE A 134 -11.95 -14.36 1.52
C ILE A 134 -11.57 -13.97 0.10
N GLU A 135 -12.40 -14.36 -0.88
CA GLU A 135 -12.25 -13.91 -2.27
C GLU A 135 -12.40 -12.39 -2.35
N ARG A 136 -11.47 -11.74 -3.04
CA ARG A 136 -11.48 -10.30 -3.19
C ARG A 136 -10.84 -9.84 -4.50
N GLN A 137 -11.47 -8.84 -5.09
CA GLN A 137 -10.93 -8.04 -6.18
C GLN A 137 -10.52 -6.67 -5.64
N ILE A 138 -9.28 -6.28 -5.88
CA ILE A 138 -8.70 -5.01 -5.49
C ILE A 138 -8.38 -4.24 -6.75
N LEU A 139 -8.84 -3.00 -6.81
CA LEU A 139 -8.50 -2.06 -7.87
C LEU A 139 -7.11 -1.48 -7.58
N ILE A 140 -6.20 -1.59 -8.56
CA ILE A 140 -4.92 -0.90 -8.57
C ILE A 140 -4.95 0.09 -9.73
N GLU A 141 -4.61 1.35 -9.47
CA GLU A 141 -4.62 2.40 -10.49
C GLU A 141 -3.34 3.20 -10.42
N TYR A 142 -2.86 3.59 -11.59
CA TYR A 142 -1.82 4.58 -11.73
C TYR A 142 -2.19 5.54 -12.85
N TRP A 143 -2.01 6.83 -12.58
CA TRP A 143 -2.27 7.91 -13.52
C TRP A 143 -0.94 8.50 -13.94
N GLY A 144 -0.59 8.29 -15.20
CA GLY A 144 0.61 8.84 -15.80
C GLY A 144 0.56 10.37 -15.81
N GLU A 145 1.67 11.00 -15.42
CA GLU A 145 1.81 12.45 -15.32
C GLU A 145 2.17 13.10 -16.67
N GLY A 146 2.56 12.30 -17.66
CA GLY A 146 3.03 12.78 -18.96
C GLY A 146 2.02 12.65 -20.09
N SER A 147 1.87 13.72 -20.85
CA SER A 147 1.17 13.90 -22.11
C SER A 147 2.00 14.83 -23.00
N LEU A 148 1.73 14.89 -24.31
CA LEU A 148 2.42 15.83 -25.22
C LEU A 148 2.49 17.27 -24.69
N GLU A 149 1.51 17.68 -23.87
CA GLU A 149 1.40 19.01 -23.27
C GLU A 149 2.15 19.15 -21.93
N THR A 150 2.32 18.05 -21.18
CA THR A 150 3.00 18.04 -19.87
C THR A 150 4.45 17.58 -19.94
N HIS A 151 5.00 17.47 -21.16
CA HIS A 151 6.42 17.20 -21.39
C HIS A 151 7.30 18.26 -20.75
N ASN A 152 8.22 17.82 -19.89
CA ASN A 152 9.27 18.69 -19.39
C ASN A 152 10.46 18.66 -20.37
N PRO A 153 10.74 19.74 -21.13
CA PRO A 153 11.85 19.78 -22.07
C PRO A 153 13.22 19.82 -21.38
N ASP A 154 13.29 20.09 -20.08
CA ASP A 154 14.53 20.09 -19.29
C ASP A 154 14.95 18.67 -18.86
N CYS A 155 14.17 17.64 -19.22
CA CYS A 155 14.56 16.26 -18.99
C CYS A 155 15.83 15.90 -19.79
N PRO A 156 16.75 15.10 -19.22
CA PRO A 156 17.92 14.65 -19.95
C PRO A 156 17.61 13.65 -21.07
N TRP A 157 16.40 13.11 -21.11
CA TRP A 157 15.91 12.18 -22.13
C TRP A 157 14.65 12.74 -22.81
N SER A 158 14.34 12.24 -24.02
CA SER A 158 13.22 12.68 -24.87
C SER A 158 11.93 11.90 -24.60
N ALA A 159 10.76 12.44 -24.97
CA ALA A 159 9.48 11.72 -24.92
C ALA A 159 9.44 10.40 -25.70
N GLN A 160 10.42 10.13 -26.57
CA GLN A 160 10.57 8.88 -27.32
C GLN A 160 11.56 7.91 -26.65
N ASP A 161 12.28 8.36 -25.63
CA ASP A 161 13.20 7.56 -24.87
C ASP A 161 12.41 6.59 -23.97
N ARG A 162 13.07 5.50 -23.61
CA ARG A 162 12.42 4.35 -22.98
C ARG A 162 12.81 4.30 -21.50
N LEU A 163 11.98 3.69 -20.67
CA LEU A 163 12.20 3.59 -19.21
C LEU A 163 13.57 3.01 -18.82
N GLN A 164 14.16 2.14 -19.64
CA GLN A 164 15.51 1.61 -19.41
C GLN A 164 16.65 2.61 -19.60
N LEU A 165 16.37 3.83 -20.08
CA LEU A 165 17.33 4.90 -20.31
C LEU A 165 17.25 6.01 -19.24
N CYS A 166 16.38 5.85 -18.24
CA CYS A 166 16.17 6.83 -17.20
C CYS A 166 17.37 6.89 -16.25
N THR A 167 17.78 8.12 -15.88
CA THR A 167 18.97 8.34 -15.05
C THR A 167 18.61 8.68 -13.61
N VAL A 168 19.59 8.47 -12.72
CA VAL A 168 19.40 8.57 -11.27
C VAL A 168 19.32 9.98 -10.75
N ASP A 169 20.04 10.89 -11.40
CA ASP A 169 19.98 12.32 -11.11
C ASP A 169 18.57 12.89 -11.30
N ALA A 170 17.75 12.23 -12.11
CA ALA A 170 16.36 12.59 -12.34
C ALA A 170 15.38 11.62 -11.66
N ALA A 171 15.88 10.69 -10.83
CA ALA A 171 15.13 9.72 -10.05
C ALA A 171 14.04 8.97 -10.82
N CYS A 172 14.25 8.77 -12.14
CA CYS A 172 13.22 8.21 -13.01
C CYS A 172 11.87 8.97 -12.89
N HIS A 173 11.91 10.26 -12.53
CA HIS A 173 10.71 11.05 -12.22
C HIS A 173 10.22 11.80 -13.44
N CYS A 174 11.13 12.33 -14.25
CA CYS A 174 10.77 13.40 -15.16
C CYS A 174 9.99 12.94 -16.41
N GLN A 175 10.03 11.66 -16.80
CA GLN A 175 9.20 11.13 -17.91
C GLN A 175 8.68 9.69 -17.74
N ASP A 176 8.93 8.99 -16.62
CA ASP A 176 8.53 7.57 -16.46
C ASP A 176 7.01 7.35 -16.40
N ALA A 177 6.29 8.42 -16.11
CA ALA A 177 4.84 8.46 -16.10
C ALA A 177 4.25 8.88 -17.46
N TRP A 178 5.06 9.03 -18.50
CA TRP A 178 4.59 9.42 -19.82
C TRP A 178 3.69 8.36 -20.42
N ASN A 179 2.39 8.67 -20.50
CA ASN A 179 1.38 7.75 -21.01
C ASN A 179 1.33 6.39 -20.27
N ASN A 180 1.91 6.30 -19.06
CA ASN A 180 1.84 5.12 -18.21
C ASN A 180 0.60 5.23 -17.33
N THR A 181 -0.58 5.15 -17.94
CA THR A 181 -1.86 5.14 -17.21
C THR A 181 -2.48 3.77 -17.33
N TYR A 182 -2.80 3.13 -16.21
CA TYR A 182 -3.42 1.81 -16.21
C TYR A 182 -4.36 1.63 -15.04
N ASN A 183 -5.30 0.71 -15.24
CA ASN A 183 -6.16 0.20 -14.18
C ASN A 183 -6.04 -1.33 -14.18
N CYS A 184 -5.88 -1.92 -13.00
CA CYS A 184 -5.76 -3.37 -12.82
C CYS A 184 -6.74 -3.90 -11.79
N ILE A 185 -7.19 -5.14 -11.99
CA ILE A 185 -7.83 -5.95 -10.96
C ILE A 185 -6.81 -6.95 -10.45
N ARG A 186 -6.49 -6.83 -9.16
CA ARG A 186 -5.81 -7.87 -8.40
C ARG A 186 -6.86 -8.76 -7.76
N HIS A 187 -6.98 -10.00 -8.21
CA HIS A 187 -8.00 -10.95 -7.79
C HIS A 187 -7.38 -12.13 -7.04
N LEU A 188 -7.69 -12.25 -5.75
CA LEU A 188 -7.26 -13.37 -4.92
C LEU A 188 -8.48 -14.14 -4.40
N ALA A 189 -8.39 -15.45 -4.46
CA ALA A 189 -9.31 -16.40 -3.84
C ALA A 189 -8.52 -17.61 -3.31
N LEU A 190 -9.20 -18.63 -2.80
CA LEU A 190 -8.55 -19.81 -2.21
C LEU A 190 -7.55 -20.49 -3.18
N ASP A 191 -7.95 -20.61 -4.45
CA ASP A 191 -7.25 -21.28 -5.56
C ASP A 191 -6.96 -20.33 -6.74
N LEU A 192 -7.12 -19.02 -6.53
CA LEU A 192 -6.89 -18.00 -7.55
C LEU A 192 -5.94 -16.93 -7.03
N ASP A 193 -4.92 -16.67 -7.82
CA ASP A 193 -3.96 -15.61 -7.56
C ASP A 193 -3.64 -14.92 -8.88
N PHE A 194 -4.42 -13.91 -9.23
CA PHE A 194 -4.48 -13.37 -10.59
C PHE A 194 -4.41 -11.84 -10.61
N ILE A 195 -3.81 -11.29 -11.64
CA ILE A 195 -3.85 -9.86 -11.95
C ILE A 195 -4.21 -9.69 -13.43
N TYR A 196 -5.02 -8.67 -13.73
CA TYR A 196 -5.39 -8.26 -15.09
C TYR A 196 -5.34 -6.74 -15.17
N CYS A 197 -4.64 -6.20 -16.15
CA CYS A 197 -4.42 -4.77 -16.34
C CYS A 197 -4.82 -4.32 -17.74
N GLU A 198 -5.43 -3.14 -17.83
CA GLU A 198 -5.68 -2.42 -19.08
C GLU A 198 -4.95 -1.08 -19.05
N PHE A 199 -4.10 -0.87 -20.06
CA PHE A 199 -3.37 0.37 -20.24
C PHE A 199 -4.17 1.33 -21.12
N LYS A 200 -4.22 2.59 -20.70
CA LYS A 200 -4.86 3.69 -21.44
C LYS A 200 -3.84 4.28 -22.42
N ASP A 201 -3.40 3.45 -23.35
CA ASP A 201 -2.46 3.85 -24.41
C ASP A 201 -3.14 3.83 -25.79
N ASN A 202 -2.35 4.08 -26.84
CA ASN A 202 -2.82 4.02 -28.22
C ASN A 202 -2.77 2.60 -28.83
N GLN A 203 -2.34 1.59 -28.07
CA GLN A 203 -2.21 0.20 -28.50
C GLN A 203 -3.29 -0.71 -27.89
N LEU A 204 -4.09 -0.19 -26.95
CA LEU A 204 -5.02 -0.96 -26.12
C LEU A 204 -4.31 -2.13 -25.45
N PHE A 205 -3.10 -1.87 -24.94
CA PHE A 205 -2.28 -2.90 -24.35
C PHE A 205 -2.95 -3.47 -23.09
N VAL A 206 -2.93 -4.79 -23.01
CA VAL A 206 -3.42 -5.53 -21.84
C VAL A 206 -2.39 -6.54 -21.40
N GLU A 207 -2.39 -6.80 -20.11
CA GLU A 207 -1.61 -7.88 -19.52
C GLU A 207 -2.37 -8.59 -18.42
N ALA A 208 -1.98 -9.85 -18.22
CA ALA A 208 -2.57 -10.71 -17.21
C ALA A 208 -1.57 -11.75 -16.77
N TYR A 209 -1.53 -12.03 -15.48
CA TYR A 209 -0.61 -13.00 -14.89
C TYR A 209 -1.34 -13.85 -13.85
N ASN A 210 -1.05 -15.15 -13.85
CA ASN A 210 -1.40 -16.04 -12.75
C ASN A 210 -0.19 -16.14 -11.83
N ILE A 211 -0.21 -15.38 -10.74
CA ILE A 211 0.92 -15.19 -9.82
C ILE A 211 1.32 -16.51 -9.14
N ALA A 212 0.36 -17.43 -8.92
CA ALA A 212 0.66 -18.73 -8.34
C ALA A 212 1.55 -19.60 -9.27
N ASN A 213 1.41 -19.43 -10.58
CA ASN A 213 2.16 -20.20 -11.59
C ASN A 213 3.34 -19.40 -12.19
N ASP A 214 3.25 -18.07 -12.16
CA ASP A 214 4.22 -17.13 -12.70
C ASP A 214 4.53 -16.03 -11.66
N PRO A 215 5.24 -16.37 -10.58
CA PRO A 215 5.48 -15.46 -9.46
C PRO A 215 6.39 -14.27 -9.79
N TYR A 216 6.97 -14.25 -10.98
CA TYR A 216 7.81 -13.17 -11.49
C TYR A 216 7.15 -12.41 -12.64
N GLU A 217 5.90 -12.74 -12.98
CA GLU A 217 5.10 -12.01 -13.98
C GLU A 217 5.80 -11.92 -15.34
N MET A 218 6.47 -13.00 -15.76
CA MET A 218 7.30 -13.03 -16.97
C MET A 218 6.52 -13.40 -18.23
N ASN A 219 5.35 -14.03 -18.10
CA ASN A 219 4.56 -14.57 -19.20
C ASN A 219 3.17 -13.94 -19.23
N ASN A 220 3.00 -12.91 -20.07
CA ASN A 220 1.71 -12.26 -20.24
C ASN A 220 0.71 -13.21 -20.94
N ILE A 221 -0.28 -13.70 -20.17
CA ILE A 221 -1.30 -14.63 -20.66
C ILE A 221 -2.60 -13.94 -21.13
N ALA A 222 -2.67 -12.60 -21.17
CA ALA A 222 -3.89 -11.86 -21.50
C ALA A 222 -4.47 -12.17 -22.89
N TYR A 223 -3.61 -12.61 -23.82
CA TYR A 223 -4.00 -12.98 -25.19
C TYR A 223 -4.28 -14.48 -25.34
N GLU A 224 -3.96 -15.29 -24.33
CA GLU A 224 -4.14 -16.75 -24.31
C GLU A 224 -5.38 -17.16 -23.52
N ILE A 225 -5.78 -16.37 -22.53
CA ILE A 225 -7.01 -16.61 -21.76
C ILE A 225 -8.25 -16.55 -22.66
N LEU A 226 -9.30 -17.27 -22.25
CA LEU A 226 -10.58 -17.26 -22.97
C LEU A 226 -11.11 -15.82 -23.11
N PRO A 227 -11.63 -15.43 -24.28
CA PRO A 227 -12.20 -14.09 -24.49
C PRO A 227 -13.29 -13.73 -23.47
N SER A 228 -14.06 -14.71 -22.99
CA SER A 228 -15.07 -14.53 -21.94
C SER A 228 -14.45 -14.21 -20.57
N VAL A 229 -13.29 -14.76 -20.26
CA VAL A 229 -12.54 -14.45 -19.02
C VAL A 229 -11.99 -13.04 -19.11
N ARG A 230 -11.36 -12.68 -20.23
CA ARG A 230 -10.90 -11.30 -20.46
C ARG A 230 -12.05 -10.29 -20.33
N ALA A 231 -13.17 -10.54 -21.01
CA ALA A 231 -14.35 -9.68 -20.93
C ALA A 231 -14.91 -9.54 -19.51
N LYS A 232 -14.87 -10.60 -18.69
CA LYS A 232 -15.26 -10.55 -17.28
C LYS A 232 -14.41 -9.54 -16.51
N TYR A 233 -13.08 -9.56 -16.67
CA TYR A 233 -12.19 -8.63 -15.97
C TYR A 233 -12.28 -7.20 -16.52
N SER A 234 -12.41 -7.02 -17.84
CA SER A 234 -12.68 -5.71 -18.45
C SER A 234 -13.97 -5.08 -17.88
N LEU A 235 -15.05 -5.86 -17.78
CA LEU A 235 -16.31 -5.38 -17.19
C LEU A 235 -16.16 -5.08 -15.69
N GLY A 236 -15.38 -5.90 -14.97
CA GLY A 236 -15.03 -5.64 -13.58
C GLY A 236 -14.33 -4.28 -13.41
N LEU A 237 -13.35 -3.97 -14.27
CA LEU A 237 -12.63 -2.70 -14.25
C LEU A 237 -13.57 -1.53 -14.53
N GLN A 238 -14.45 -1.67 -15.51
CA GLN A 238 -15.47 -0.65 -15.79
C GLN A 238 -16.36 -0.41 -14.57
N ASN A 239 -16.83 -1.45 -13.89
CA ASN A 239 -17.66 -1.29 -12.70
C ASN A 239 -16.93 -0.63 -11.54
N LEU A 240 -15.66 -0.99 -11.32
CA LEU A 240 -14.83 -0.42 -10.24
C LEU A 240 -14.48 1.05 -10.50
N THR A 241 -14.45 1.48 -11.76
CA THR A 241 -14.01 2.83 -12.17
C THR A 241 -15.16 3.75 -12.60
N ALA A 242 -16.34 3.20 -12.92
CA ALA A 242 -17.51 3.94 -13.42
C ALA A 242 -18.07 4.96 -12.41
N ASN A 243 -17.91 4.72 -11.11
CA ASN A 243 -18.43 5.62 -10.07
C ASN A 243 -17.68 6.95 -9.98
N TRP A 244 -16.56 7.12 -10.67
CA TRP A 244 -15.78 8.35 -10.61
C TRP A 244 -16.22 9.43 -11.62
N PHE A 245 -16.71 9.01 -12.79
CA PHE A 245 -17.07 9.93 -13.88
C PHE A 245 -18.53 10.40 -13.85
N GLY A 246 -19.34 9.84 -12.97
CA GLY A 246 -20.78 10.10 -12.84
C GLY A 246 -21.16 11.10 -11.76
N GLY A 247 -20.48 12.26 -11.64
CA GLY A 247 -21.04 13.49 -11.04
C GLY A 247 -21.75 13.39 -9.68
N GLY A 248 -21.40 12.42 -8.84
CA GLY A 248 -22.07 12.13 -7.59
C GLY A 248 -21.06 11.84 -6.51
N VAL A 249 -20.29 12.86 -6.10
CA VAL A 249 -19.74 12.85 -4.74
C VAL A 249 -20.96 12.67 -3.85
N SER A 250 -21.09 11.50 -3.22
CA SER A 250 -22.05 11.35 -2.11
C SER A 250 -21.83 12.55 -1.20
N PRO A 251 -22.84 13.39 -0.93
CA PRO A 251 -22.61 14.62 -0.20
C PRO A 251 -21.85 14.27 1.07
N LEU A 252 -20.70 14.93 1.28
CA LEU A 252 -19.98 14.87 2.54
C LEU A 252 -21.02 14.96 3.65
N PRO A 253 -21.02 14.03 4.62
CA PRO A 253 -22.05 14.02 5.65
C PRO A 253 -22.14 15.41 6.27
N ASP A 254 -23.37 15.92 6.34
CA ASP A 254 -23.71 17.22 6.89
C ASP A 254 -22.96 17.43 8.22
N PRO A 255 -22.10 18.45 8.35
CA PRO A 255 -21.34 18.70 9.58
C PRO A 255 -22.22 19.01 10.80
N SER A 256 -23.54 19.22 10.61
CA SER A 256 -24.52 19.38 11.67
C SER A 256 -25.11 18.07 12.21
N ARG A 257 -24.85 16.92 11.58
CA ARG A 257 -25.15 15.60 12.17
C ARG A 257 -24.05 15.23 13.16
N HIS A 258 -24.23 15.68 14.40
CA HIS A 258 -23.45 15.18 15.52
C HIS A 258 -23.59 13.65 15.62
N MET A 259 -22.57 12.90 15.21
CA MET A 259 -22.40 11.51 15.62
C MET A 259 -22.33 11.51 17.15
N ASN A 260 -23.18 10.69 17.79
CA ASN A 260 -23.05 10.38 19.22
C ASN A 260 -21.72 9.65 19.43
N THR A 261 -20.64 10.39 19.63
CA THR A 261 -19.32 9.85 19.92
C THR A 261 -19.32 9.35 21.36
N SER A 262 -19.47 8.04 21.54
CA SER A 262 -18.88 7.42 22.73
C SER A 262 -17.38 7.72 22.72
N LEU A 263 -16.84 8.19 23.85
CA LEU A 263 -15.46 8.65 24.05
C LEU A 263 -14.40 7.59 23.66
N ALA A 264 -14.11 7.44 22.36
CA ALA A 264 -12.92 6.79 21.86
C ALA A 264 -11.92 7.87 21.47
N ARG A 265 -10.80 7.95 22.19
CA ARG A 265 -9.71 8.86 21.87
C ARG A 265 -8.67 8.09 21.06
N VAL A 266 -8.50 8.46 19.79
CA VAL A 266 -7.45 7.96 18.91
C VAL A 266 -6.25 8.90 19.04
N ASP A 267 -5.21 8.48 19.76
CA ASP A 267 -3.94 9.21 19.83
C ASP A 267 -2.98 8.61 18.78
N PHE A 268 -2.67 9.36 17.73
CA PHE A 268 -1.60 9.02 16.79
C PHE A 268 -0.24 9.41 17.40
N LEU A 269 0.67 8.45 17.54
CA LEU A 269 1.98 8.70 18.18
C LEU A 269 3.08 9.12 17.19
N GLY A 270 2.74 9.41 15.94
CA GLY A 270 3.62 10.00 14.93
C GLY A 270 4.19 9.01 13.92
N VAL A 271 4.68 9.55 12.80
CA VAL A 271 5.56 8.90 11.82
C VAL A 271 6.96 9.43 12.12
N VAL A 272 7.91 8.57 12.45
CA VAL A 272 9.26 8.99 12.87
C VAL A 272 10.28 8.39 11.91
N GLY A 273 11.35 9.12 11.59
CA GLY A 273 12.49 8.66 10.81
C GLY A 273 13.81 8.88 11.56
N THR A 274 14.68 7.86 11.54
CA THR A 274 16.11 7.77 11.97
C THR A 274 16.44 7.41 13.45
N PRO A 275 17.58 6.71 13.71
CA PRO A 275 17.64 5.59 14.66
C PRO A 275 18.47 5.81 15.95
N CYS A 276 18.34 4.89 16.91
CA CYS A 276 19.26 4.70 18.05
C CYS A 276 19.42 3.20 18.37
N LYS A 277 20.67 2.83 18.71
CA LYS A 277 21.30 1.49 18.74
C LYS A 277 20.87 0.51 19.84
N ASN A 278 21.03 -0.79 19.51
CA ASN A 278 21.18 -2.01 20.34
C ASN A 278 19.93 -2.42 21.16
N LEU A 279 19.35 -3.63 21.11
CA LEU A 279 19.90 -4.99 21.29
C LEU A 279 18.72 -6.02 21.33
N ASP A 280 18.80 -7.07 20.50
CA ASP A 280 18.19 -8.43 20.59
C ASP A 280 16.70 -8.58 20.99
N SER A 281 15.86 -9.15 20.10
CA SER A 281 14.44 -9.40 20.40
C SER A 281 13.93 -10.79 19.99
N SER A 282 13.37 -11.46 21.00
CA SER A 282 12.34 -12.48 20.82
C SER A 282 10.99 -11.74 20.85
N SER A 283 10.24 -11.73 19.74
CA SER A 283 8.97 -10.98 19.68
C SER A 283 7.88 -11.69 18.87
N ASN A 284 6.66 -11.50 19.35
CA ASN A 284 5.42 -12.10 18.89
C ASN A 284 4.73 -11.17 17.87
N VAL A 285 4.91 -11.43 16.58
CA VAL A 285 4.39 -10.64 15.46
C VAL A 285 3.49 -11.51 14.58
N THR A 286 2.41 -10.94 14.05
CA THR A 286 1.48 -11.57 13.11
C THR A 286 1.68 -10.95 11.74
N ILE A 287 1.84 -11.80 10.71
CA ILE A 287 2.31 -11.43 9.38
C ILE A 287 1.16 -11.60 8.38
N PHE A 288 0.78 -10.56 7.66
CA PHE A 288 -0.17 -10.68 6.55
C PHE A 288 0.62 -10.87 5.25
N SER A 289 1.09 -12.09 4.97
CA SER A 289 1.70 -12.43 3.67
C SER A 289 1.59 -13.92 3.32
N ARG A 290 1.29 -14.25 2.06
CA ARG A 290 1.49 -15.58 1.48
C ARG A 290 2.83 -15.60 0.72
N GLY A 291 3.81 -16.37 1.18
CA GLY A 291 4.94 -16.88 0.37
C GLY A 291 5.99 -15.86 -0.14
N PHE A 292 7.22 -16.06 0.32
CA PHE A 292 8.56 -15.68 -0.18
C PHE A 292 8.93 -14.24 -0.61
N GLY A 293 10.14 -13.83 -0.18
CA GLY A 293 10.96 -12.77 -0.77
C GLY A 293 11.17 -11.52 0.10
N VAL A 294 12.32 -11.40 0.76
CA VAL A 294 12.74 -10.29 1.64
C VAL A 294 13.07 -8.99 0.87
N ALA A 295 12.36 -8.69 -0.23
CA ALA A 295 12.85 -7.78 -1.27
C ALA A 295 12.04 -6.48 -1.49
N SER A 296 10.97 -6.21 -0.74
CA SER A 296 10.13 -5.01 -0.96
C SER A 296 9.89 -4.19 0.31
N MET A 297 10.96 -3.70 0.96
CA MET A 297 10.83 -2.89 2.19
C MET A 297 11.69 -1.64 2.21
N VAL A 298 11.91 -0.94 1.10
CA VAL A 298 12.67 0.31 1.21
C VAL A 298 12.25 1.35 0.19
N GLU A 299 11.15 2.02 0.49
CA GLU A 299 11.02 3.47 0.52
C GLU A 299 9.79 3.74 1.40
N LEU A 300 9.90 4.61 2.41
CA LEU A 300 8.81 4.94 3.35
C LEU A 300 8.13 3.72 4.01
N ALA A 301 8.89 2.94 4.78
CA ALA A 301 8.29 2.14 5.85
C ALA A 301 7.59 3.09 6.84
N ALA A 302 6.31 3.33 6.63
CA ALA A 302 5.47 4.11 7.52
C ALA A 302 5.08 3.20 8.68
N CYS A 303 5.86 3.24 9.76
CA CYS A 303 5.41 2.69 11.02
C CYS A 303 4.31 3.62 11.57
N CYS A 304 3.04 3.22 11.42
CA CYS A 304 1.92 3.95 11.99
C CYS A 304 1.59 3.35 13.36
N VAL A 305 2.04 4.03 14.42
CA VAL A 305 1.72 3.65 15.80
C VAL A 305 0.41 4.31 16.22
N ILE A 306 -0.64 3.52 16.35
CA ILE A 306 -1.99 4.02 16.67
C ILE A 306 -2.38 3.55 18.06
N ARG A 307 -2.44 4.50 19.00
CA ARG A 307 -2.94 4.22 20.34
C ARG A 307 -4.43 4.53 20.40
N LEU A 308 -5.24 3.48 20.51
CA LEU A 308 -6.66 3.60 20.81
C LEU A 308 -6.87 3.54 22.32
N ARG A 309 -7.34 4.64 22.93
CA ARG A 309 -7.78 4.64 24.34
C ARG A 309 -9.29 4.45 24.41
N PHE A 310 -9.73 3.32 24.93
CA PHE A 310 -11.11 3.13 25.40
C PHE A 310 -11.22 3.64 26.83
N ALA A 311 -12.08 4.64 27.08
CA ALA A 311 -12.36 5.09 28.44
C ALA A 311 -13.16 4.01 29.19
N GLY A 312 -12.47 3.05 29.81
CA GLY A 312 -13.05 2.11 30.77
C GLY A 312 -12.98 2.69 32.18
N GLY A 313 -14.12 3.16 32.71
CA GLY A 313 -14.29 3.47 34.14
C GLY A 313 -14.87 4.85 34.44
N SER A 314 -16.13 4.88 34.93
CA SER A 314 -16.79 5.95 35.70
C SER A 314 -16.20 7.37 35.55
N ALA A 315 -16.46 8.04 34.43
CA ALA A 315 -16.13 9.45 34.27
C ALA A 315 -17.31 10.34 34.73
N ARG A 316 -17.08 11.17 35.76
CA ARG A 316 -17.88 12.38 36.00
C ARG A 316 -17.93 13.20 34.71
N SER A 317 -19.11 13.72 34.39
CA SER A 317 -19.37 14.58 33.22
C SER A 317 -18.35 15.72 33.10
N PRO A 318 -17.63 15.86 31.96
CA PRO A 318 -16.88 17.07 31.67
C PRO A 318 -17.81 18.16 31.16
N THR A 319 -17.47 19.41 31.48
CA THR A 319 -18.16 20.64 31.07
C THR A 319 -18.05 20.89 29.55
N PRO A 320 -18.94 21.71 28.95
CA PRO A 320 -19.23 21.70 27.50
C PRO A 320 -18.14 22.23 26.55
N ASP A 321 -17.01 22.75 27.03
CA ASP A 321 -16.10 23.56 26.21
C ASP A 321 -14.90 22.82 25.58
N ARG A 322 -14.96 21.49 25.41
CA ARG A 322 -13.89 20.74 24.69
C ARG A 322 -14.44 19.70 23.71
N LEU A 323 -15.26 20.14 22.76
CA LEU A 323 -15.55 19.39 21.54
C LEU A 323 -14.64 19.92 20.43
N ASN A 324 -13.42 19.37 20.32
CA ASN A 324 -12.58 19.61 19.15
C ASN A 324 -12.64 18.39 18.22
N SER A 325 -13.14 18.69 17.02
CA SER A 325 -13.18 17.88 15.79
C SER A 325 -11.96 16.97 15.58
N LEU A 326 -12.22 15.72 15.19
CA LEU A 326 -11.21 14.86 14.57
C LEU A 326 -10.84 15.48 13.21
N THR A 327 -9.71 16.19 13.15
CA THR A 327 -9.21 16.75 11.89
C THR A 327 -8.13 15.80 11.38
N LEU A 328 -8.48 14.94 10.42
CA LEU A 328 -7.48 14.23 9.61
C LEU A 328 -6.82 15.27 8.71
N ARG A 329 -5.76 15.93 9.19
CA ARG A 329 -4.87 16.69 8.30
C ARG A 329 -3.99 15.67 7.58
N GLY A 330 -4.46 15.20 6.43
CA GLY A 330 -3.56 14.63 5.44
C GLY A 330 -2.60 15.73 5.01
N THR A 331 -1.31 15.56 5.27
CA THR A 331 -0.29 16.27 4.51
C THR A 331 -0.47 15.82 3.08
N LYS A 332 -0.89 16.73 2.19
CA LYS A 332 -0.64 16.56 0.76
C LYS A 332 0.86 16.52 0.60
N TYR A 333 1.42 15.31 0.55
CA TYR A 333 2.61 15.11 -0.26
C TYR A 333 2.07 15.03 -1.68
N SER A 334 2.26 16.10 -2.44
CA SER A 334 2.42 15.91 -3.88
C SER A 334 3.60 14.95 -4.01
N ILE A 335 3.34 13.78 -4.57
CA ILE A 335 4.40 12.88 -5.03
C ILE A 335 5.15 13.63 -6.13
#